data_AF-A0A257SHF1-F1
#
_entry.id   AF-A0A257SHF1-F1
#
_cell.length_a   1.000
_cell.length_b   1.000
_cell.length_c   1.000
_cell.angle_alpha   90.00
_cell.angle_beta   90.00
_cell.angle_gamma   90.00
#
_symmetry.space_group_name_H-M   'P 1'
#
loop_
_entity.id
_entity.type
_entity.pdbx_description
1 polymer ?
#
loop_
_entity_poly.entity_id
_entity_poly.type
_entity_poly.pdbx_seq_one_letter_code
_entity_poly.pdbx_strand_id
1 'polypeptide(L)'
;QVYSNTGGQACTSGYTGQVADMAAYGKAQHGKTETRKELALLAIAHRGAYVHQSSQASASHLVAGVLKGLHKRRPAVFNIYTPCPVEHGLADDSSQQAARLALESRAFPFLTYDPDAGPNFADCLSLDGNPSPDETWPTYTVKYLDDAGAEQAVDVPLTIADWAATEARFKQHFTEVPSDAWNDAMMPFHEFVALPADERDGRAPYILAVGKDRTLRRLGVSAEMVQLAQERLHFWSQLKQLAGLEISPAVHDAVAVALEAEFDQRLSAVRAEYEAKISELKASYPSQIARRLAEGLLRHGGGSAIADLLSSLPEVAHTGNGNGAAVAGAPAPAPVAAPVPTAVPSAVAAPAAAPAPAPGAVAVAPSAPAVADDDALVLEAYIDSARCTTCNECTNLNKKVFAYNADKQAYVKDAHAGTYQQLVTAAERCPVSIIHPGTPLNPKEKDLEKWVKRGAKFN
;
A
#
# COMPACT_ATOMS: atom_id res chain seq x y z
N GLN A 1 0.89 -11.16 -18.44
CA GLN A 1 2.37 -11.27 -18.28
C GLN A 1 3.01 -12.27 -19.22
N VAL A 2 2.22 -12.86 -20.13
CA VAL A 2 2.61 -13.62 -21.32
C VAL A 2 1.44 -13.50 -22.30
N TYR A 3 1.59 -13.94 -23.55
CA TYR A 3 0.44 -14.19 -24.43
C TYR A 3 -0.10 -15.61 -24.19
N SER A 4 -1.06 -15.73 -23.26
CA SER A 4 -1.58 -17.04 -22.84
C SER A 4 -2.25 -17.82 -23.97
N ASN A 5 -3.01 -17.15 -24.85
CA ASN A 5 -3.72 -17.83 -25.94
C ASN A 5 -2.77 -18.48 -26.97
N THR A 6 -1.57 -17.91 -27.16
CA THR A 6 -0.60 -18.39 -28.14
C THR A 6 0.47 -19.29 -27.53
N GLY A 7 0.26 -19.80 -26.30
CA GLY A 7 1.16 -20.74 -25.64
C GLY A 7 2.35 -20.08 -24.92
N GLY A 8 2.13 -18.91 -24.31
CA GLY A 8 3.10 -18.37 -23.34
C GLY A 8 4.20 -17.51 -23.93
N GLN A 9 3.93 -16.79 -25.02
CA GLN A 9 4.94 -15.92 -25.64
C GLN A 9 5.30 -14.72 -24.75
N ALA A 10 6.56 -14.31 -24.82
CA ALA A 10 7.09 -13.16 -24.11
C ALA A 10 6.36 -11.88 -24.50
N CYS A 11 6.21 -10.97 -23.53
CA CYS A 11 5.59 -9.67 -23.75
C CYS A 11 6.20 -8.60 -22.85
N THR A 12 5.94 -7.33 -23.16
CA THR A 12 6.47 -6.18 -22.40
C THR A 12 5.98 -6.15 -20.94
N SER A 13 4.87 -6.82 -20.62
CA SER A 13 4.35 -6.92 -19.25
C SER A 13 5.01 -8.02 -18.39
N GLY A 14 5.86 -8.88 -18.96
CA GLY A 14 6.61 -9.90 -18.23
C GLY A 14 7.75 -9.29 -17.38
N TYR A 15 8.26 -10.06 -16.44
CA TYR A 15 9.32 -9.64 -15.50
C TYR A 15 10.72 -9.98 -15.99
N THR A 16 11.72 -9.29 -15.45
CA THR A 16 13.14 -9.67 -15.60
C THR A 16 13.36 -11.10 -15.07
N GLY A 17 14.15 -11.89 -15.80
CA GLY A 17 14.39 -13.30 -15.52
C GLY A 17 13.22 -14.24 -15.87
N GLN A 18 12.06 -13.73 -16.28
CA GLN A 18 10.93 -14.59 -16.62
C GLN A 18 11.24 -15.43 -17.86
N VAL A 19 11.04 -16.75 -17.75
CA VAL A 19 11.15 -17.67 -18.89
C VAL A 19 9.80 -17.74 -19.60
N ALA A 20 9.82 -17.59 -20.93
CA ALA A 20 8.65 -17.63 -21.80
C ALA A 20 9.09 -18.04 -23.21
N ASP A 21 8.15 -18.36 -24.10
CA ASP A 21 8.49 -18.50 -25.53
C ASP A 21 9.06 -17.16 -26.06
N MET A 22 10.16 -17.22 -26.82
CA MET A 22 11.02 -16.07 -27.21
C MET A 22 11.86 -15.43 -26.09
N ALA A 23 11.81 -15.93 -24.85
CA ALA A 23 12.66 -15.52 -23.73
C ALA A 23 13.15 -16.76 -22.97
N ALA A 24 13.95 -17.59 -23.65
CA ALA A 24 14.41 -18.86 -23.12
C ALA A 24 15.50 -18.71 -22.05
N TYR A 25 15.68 -19.77 -21.26
CA TYR A 25 16.81 -19.91 -20.34
C TYR A 25 17.87 -20.82 -20.95
N GLY A 26 19.11 -20.35 -21.04
CA GLY A 26 20.26 -21.06 -21.59
C GLY A 26 21.55 -20.31 -21.33
N LYS A 27 22.69 -20.81 -21.82
CA LYS A 27 24.02 -20.26 -21.49
C LYS A 27 24.21 -18.78 -21.85
N ALA A 28 23.50 -18.27 -22.86
CA ALA A 28 23.63 -16.90 -23.34
C ALA A 28 22.51 -15.97 -22.86
N GLN A 29 21.42 -16.51 -22.32
CA GLN A 29 20.24 -15.74 -21.93
C GLN A 29 19.54 -16.44 -20.76
N HIS A 30 19.24 -15.71 -19.70
CA HIS A 30 18.61 -16.25 -18.49
C HIS A 30 17.15 -15.75 -18.37
N GLY A 31 16.38 -15.92 -19.44
CA GLY A 31 15.01 -15.38 -19.55
C GLY A 31 14.97 -13.94 -20.08
N LYS A 32 13.88 -13.24 -19.81
CA LYS A 32 13.67 -11.84 -20.26
C LYS A 32 14.65 -10.90 -19.56
N THR A 33 15.29 -10.00 -20.32
CA THR A 33 16.26 -9.03 -19.78
C THR A 33 15.63 -7.65 -19.54
N GLU A 34 14.60 -7.28 -20.30
CA GLU A 34 13.97 -5.97 -20.16
C GLU A 34 13.07 -5.89 -18.94
N THR A 35 13.12 -4.74 -18.28
CA THR A 35 12.21 -4.39 -17.19
C THR A 35 10.74 -4.48 -17.64
N ARG A 36 9.87 -4.80 -16.70
CA ARG A 36 8.43 -4.80 -16.91
C ARG A 36 7.94 -3.41 -17.26
N LYS A 37 7.14 -3.30 -18.33
CA LYS A 37 6.44 -2.06 -18.68
C LYS A 37 5.26 -1.83 -17.73
N GLU A 38 5.33 -0.77 -16.92
CA GLU A 38 4.27 -0.41 -15.97
C GLU A 38 3.13 0.38 -16.63
N LEU A 39 2.12 -0.36 -17.11
CA LEU A 39 0.95 0.23 -17.78
C LEU A 39 0.22 1.26 -16.90
N ALA A 40 0.14 1.02 -15.58
CA ALA A 40 -0.55 1.93 -14.67
C ALA A 40 0.11 3.31 -14.62
N LEU A 41 1.45 3.37 -14.50
CA LEU A 41 2.17 4.65 -14.53
C LEU A 41 2.00 5.39 -15.86
N LEU A 42 2.03 4.65 -16.97
CA LEU A 42 1.81 5.23 -18.30
C LEU A 42 0.40 5.83 -18.42
N ALA A 43 -0.61 5.16 -17.88
CA ALA A 43 -1.97 5.68 -17.85
C ALA A 43 -2.11 6.90 -16.93
N ILE A 44 -1.46 6.88 -15.76
CA ILE A 44 -1.43 8.00 -14.80
C ILE A 44 -0.77 9.24 -15.42
N ALA A 45 0.24 9.06 -16.27
CA ALA A 45 0.92 10.16 -16.96
C ALA A 45 -0.02 11.01 -17.83
N HIS A 46 -1.16 10.47 -18.26
CA HIS A 46 -2.19 11.25 -18.97
C HIS A 46 -2.98 12.21 -18.08
N ARG A 47 -2.84 12.16 -16.75
CA ARG A 47 -3.45 13.02 -15.70
C ARG A 47 -4.98 13.04 -15.62
N GLY A 48 -5.67 12.83 -16.74
CA GLY A 48 -7.13 12.84 -16.83
C GLY A 48 -7.78 11.47 -16.77
N ALA A 49 -7.00 10.38 -16.81
CA ALA A 49 -7.52 9.03 -16.77
C ALA A 49 -7.73 8.56 -15.32
N TYR A 50 -8.81 7.82 -15.06
CA TYR A 50 -8.92 7.01 -13.85
C TYR A 50 -8.10 5.73 -14.06
N VAL A 51 -7.25 5.37 -13.11
CA VAL A 51 -6.42 4.16 -13.24
C VAL A 51 -6.59 3.32 -12.00
N HIS A 52 -6.88 2.04 -12.18
CA HIS A 52 -7.03 1.11 -11.07
C HIS A 52 -6.27 -0.18 -11.38
N GLN A 53 -5.31 -0.50 -10.51
CA GLN A 53 -4.50 -1.70 -10.58
C GLN A 53 -4.85 -2.60 -9.40
N SER A 54 -5.32 -3.81 -9.69
CA SER A 54 -5.83 -4.72 -8.64
C SER A 54 -5.70 -6.18 -9.07
N SER A 55 -6.13 -7.11 -8.22
CA SER A 55 -6.16 -8.54 -8.51
C SER A 55 -7.21 -9.24 -7.66
N GLN A 56 -7.45 -10.52 -7.95
CA GLN A 56 -8.32 -11.37 -7.14
C GLN A 56 -7.79 -11.65 -5.72
N ALA A 57 -6.61 -11.16 -5.34
CA ALA A 57 -6.11 -11.23 -3.96
C ALA A 57 -7.01 -10.47 -2.98
N SER A 58 -7.63 -9.37 -3.43
CA SER A 58 -8.64 -8.64 -2.66
C SER A 58 -9.84 -8.34 -3.54
N ALA A 59 -10.88 -9.16 -3.40
CA ALA A 59 -12.15 -8.95 -4.10
C ALA A 59 -12.74 -7.57 -3.78
N SER A 60 -12.64 -7.12 -2.52
CA SER A 60 -13.16 -5.81 -2.11
C SER A 60 -12.47 -4.65 -2.84
N HIS A 61 -11.14 -4.66 -2.91
CA HIS A 61 -10.38 -3.61 -3.60
C HIS A 61 -10.69 -3.62 -5.11
N LEU A 62 -10.70 -4.81 -5.73
CA LEU A 62 -11.01 -5.00 -7.14
C LEU A 62 -12.41 -4.48 -7.52
N VAL A 63 -13.45 -4.94 -6.82
CA VAL A 63 -14.84 -4.59 -7.16
C VAL A 63 -15.10 -3.12 -6.89
N ALA A 64 -14.67 -2.59 -5.73
CA ALA A 64 -14.88 -1.19 -5.39
C ALA A 64 -14.19 -0.25 -6.39
N GLY A 65 -12.95 -0.54 -6.77
CA GLY A 65 -12.20 0.29 -7.71
C GLY A 65 -12.72 0.21 -9.15
N VAL A 66 -13.20 -0.95 -9.60
CA VAL A 66 -13.86 -1.09 -10.90
C VAL A 66 -15.17 -0.30 -10.92
N LEU A 67 -16.04 -0.49 -9.93
CA LEU A 67 -17.29 0.25 -9.83
C LEU A 67 -17.05 1.76 -9.78
N LYS A 68 -16.11 2.22 -8.94
CA LYS A 68 -15.75 3.63 -8.86
C LYS A 68 -15.32 4.18 -10.21
N GLY A 69 -14.45 3.46 -10.94
CA GLY A 69 -13.97 3.87 -12.26
C GLY A 69 -15.06 3.94 -13.33
N LEU A 70 -15.99 2.97 -13.35
CA LEU A 70 -17.12 2.95 -14.29
C LEU A 70 -18.08 4.12 -14.09
N HIS A 71 -18.18 4.67 -12.87
CA HIS A 71 -18.99 5.85 -12.60
C HIS A 71 -18.30 7.17 -12.96
N LYS A 72 -17.03 7.17 -13.35
CA LYS A 72 -16.31 8.39 -13.74
C LYS A 72 -16.57 8.74 -15.20
N ARG A 73 -16.82 10.02 -15.47
CA ARG A 73 -17.00 10.57 -16.84
C ARG A 73 -15.64 10.90 -17.49
N ARG A 74 -14.73 9.93 -17.53
CA ARG A 74 -13.37 10.06 -18.09
C ARG A 74 -12.87 8.69 -18.59
N PRO A 75 -11.79 8.64 -19.39
CA PRO A 75 -11.15 7.36 -19.70
C PRO A 75 -10.75 6.62 -18.42
N ALA A 76 -11.09 5.33 -18.33
CA ALA A 76 -10.76 4.48 -17.21
C ALA A 76 -9.89 3.30 -17.68
N VAL A 77 -8.77 3.06 -17.00
CA VAL A 77 -7.86 1.95 -17.26
C VAL A 77 -7.86 1.02 -16.05
N PHE A 78 -8.26 -0.23 -16.26
CA PHE A 78 -8.23 -1.28 -15.24
C PHE A 78 -7.11 -2.26 -15.57
N ASN A 79 -6.04 -2.27 -14.77
CA ASN A 79 -4.93 -3.20 -14.92
C ASN A 79 -5.05 -4.32 -13.88
N ILE A 80 -5.66 -5.44 -14.27
CA ILE A 80 -5.98 -6.53 -13.35
C ILE A 80 -4.97 -7.66 -13.49
N TYR A 81 -4.30 -8.03 -12.39
CA TYR A 81 -3.42 -9.17 -12.36
C TYR A 81 -4.21 -10.48 -12.31
N THR A 82 -4.01 -11.30 -13.33
CA THR A 82 -4.66 -12.60 -13.49
C THR A 82 -3.58 -13.67 -13.64
N PRO A 83 -3.31 -14.47 -12.58
CA PRO A 83 -2.42 -15.63 -12.68
C PRO A 83 -2.94 -16.60 -13.74
N CYS A 84 -2.04 -17.09 -14.60
CA CYS A 84 -2.37 -18.09 -15.62
C CYS A 84 -1.81 -19.44 -15.17
N PRO A 85 -2.63 -20.43 -14.76
CA PRO A 85 -2.12 -21.69 -14.23
C PRO A 85 -1.17 -22.42 -15.16
N VAL A 86 -1.53 -22.53 -16.44
CA VAL A 86 -0.72 -23.22 -17.46
C VAL A 86 0.62 -22.51 -17.66
N GLU A 87 0.59 -21.22 -17.99
CA GLU A 87 1.81 -20.51 -18.43
C GLU A 87 2.70 -20.04 -17.28
N HIS A 88 2.15 -19.85 -16.08
CA HIS A 88 2.96 -19.56 -14.90
C HIS A 88 3.40 -20.85 -14.19
N GLY A 89 2.87 -22.01 -14.62
CA GLY A 89 3.12 -23.32 -14.02
C GLY A 89 2.67 -23.39 -12.56
N LEU A 90 1.47 -22.89 -12.30
CA LEU A 90 0.79 -22.96 -11.01
C LEU A 90 -0.15 -24.17 -10.98
N ALA A 91 -0.53 -24.61 -9.77
CA ALA A 91 -1.62 -25.57 -9.61
C ALA A 91 -2.98 -24.93 -9.99
N ASP A 92 -3.91 -25.74 -10.49
CA ASP A 92 -5.21 -25.26 -11.00
C ASP A 92 -6.04 -24.50 -9.93
N ASP A 93 -5.90 -24.89 -8.67
CA ASP A 93 -6.59 -24.30 -7.52
C ASP A 93 -5.82 -23.18 -6.81
N SER A 94 -4.56 -22.93 -7.18
CA SER A 94 -3.70 -21.99 -6.47
C SER A 94 -3.76 -20.55 -6.99
N SER A 95 -4.63 -20.25 -7.96
CA SER A 95 -4.69 -18.93 -8.60
C SER A 95 -4.94 -17.78 -7.61
N GLN A 96 -5.82 -17.96 -6.61
CA GLN A 96 -6.09 -16.92 -5.61
C GLN A 96 -4.87 -16.72 -4.69
N GLN A 97 -4.24 -17.82 -4.27
CA GLN A 97 -3.04 -17.78 -3.45
C GLN A 97 -1.87 -17.12 -4.20
N ALA A 98 -1.65 -17.45 -5.47
CA ALA A 98 -0.63 -16.84 -6.31
C ALA A 98 -0.86 -15.31 -6.47
N ALA A 99 -2.11 -14.88 -6.64
CA ALA A 99 -2.46 -13.46 -6.66
C ALA A 99 -2.10 -12.76 -5.34
N ARG A 100 -2.34 -13.42 -4.20
CA ARG A 100 -2.00 -12.89 -2.88
C ARG A 100 -0.50 -12.80 -2.66
N LEU A 101 0.25 -13.83 -3.03
CA LEU A 101 1.71 -13.82 -2.97
C LEU A 101 2.30 -12.71 -3.86
N ALA A 102 1.74 -12.49 -5.06
CA ALA A 102 2.18 -11.42 -5.95
C ALA A 102 1.94 -10.01 -5.36
N LEU A 103 0.85 -9.82 -4.61
CA LEU A 103 0.56 -8.56 -3.91
C LEU A 103 1.55 -8.33 -2.75
N GLU A 104 1.70 -9.34 -1.89
CA GLU A 104 2.48 -9.25 -0.65
C GLU A 104 3.98 -9.16 -0.92
N SER A 105 4.49 -9.85 -1.94
CA SER A 105 5.90 -9.78 -2.37
C SER A 105 6.28 -8.50 -3.11
N ARG A 106 5.31 -7.58 -3.33
CA ARG A 106 5.44 -6.38 -4.17
C ARG A 106 5.68 -6.67 -5.66
N ALA A 107 5.43 -7.88 -6.15
CA ALA A 107 5.47 -8.18 -7.58
C ALA A 107 4.48 -7.31 -8.36
N PHE A 108 3.24 -7.26 -7.84
CA PHE A 108 2.13 -6.51 -8.41
C PHE A 108 1.38 -5.77 -7.30
N PRO A 109 1.87 -4.59 -6.86
CA PRO A 109 1.20 -3.79 -5.85
C PRO A 109 -0.11 -3.20 -6.37
N PHE A 110 -1.05 -2.96 -5.47
CA PHE A 110 -2.31 -2.30 -5.79
C PHE A 110 -2.15 -0.78 -5.83
N LEU A 111 -2.92 -0.14 -6.70
CA LEU A 111 -3.05 1.31 -6.70
C LEU A 111 -4.38 1.73 -7.30
N THR A 112 -4.86 2.88 -6.87
CA THR A 112 -6.00 3.57 -7.48
C THR A 112 -5.66 5.04 -7.65
N TYR A 113 -5.60 5.49 -8.90
CA TYR A 113 -5.46 6.89 -9.25
C TYR A 113 -6.81 7.47 -9.66
N ASP A 114 -7.31 8.40 -8.84
CA ASP A 114 -8.51 9.18 -9.09
C ASP A 114 -8.16 10.67 -9.23
N PRO A 115 -8.15 11.23 -10.45
CA PRO A 115 -7.81 12.63 -10.67
C PRO A 115 -8.82 13.63 -10.08
N ASP A 116 -9.99 13.17 -9.60
CA ASP A 116 -10.95 14.01 -8.88
C ASP A 116 -10.73 14.02 -7.37
N ALA A 117 -9.82 13.20 -6.84
CA ALA A 117 -9.64 13.07 -5.39
C ALA A 117 -8.87 14.24 -4.76
N GLY A 118 -8.11 15.00 -5.55
CA GLY A 118 -7.49 16.24 -5.09
C GLY A 118 -6.63 16.95 -6.14
N PRO A 119 -5.97 18.05 -5.75
CA PRO A 119 -5.15 18.85 -6.66
C PRO A 119 -3.79 18.22 -6.99
N ASN A 120 -3.26 17.37 -6.11
CA ASN A 120 -1.89 16.85 -6.18
C ASN A 120 -1.89 15.37 -6.54
N PHE A 121 -0.76 14.84 -7.05
CA PHE A 121 -0.61 13.39 -7.26
C PHE A 121 -0.79 12.58 -5.97
N ALA A 122 -0.31 13.09 -4.84
CA ALA A 122 -0.46 12.46 -3.53
C ALA A 122 -1.93 12.29 -3.14
N ASP A 123 -2.78 13.29 -3.41
CA ASP A 123 -4.21 13.22 -3.12
C ASP A 123 -4.96 12.32 -4.12
N CYS A 124 -4.45 12.21 -5.34
CA CYS A 124 -5.06 11.44 -6.40
C CYS A 124 -4.71 9.94 -6.34
N LEU A 125 -3.55 9.57 -5.80
CA LEU A 125 -3.03 8.21 -5.81
C LEU A 125 -3.18 7.56 -4.43
N SER A 126 -4.08 6.57 -4.34
CA SER A 126 -4.20 5.69 -3.17
C SER A 126 -3.47 4.37 -3.42
N LEU A 127 -2.76 3.90 -2.39
CA LEU A 127 -2.14 2.58 -2.31
C LEU A 127 -2.88 1.67 -1.32
N ASP A 128 -4.16 1.94 -1.06
CA ASP A 128 -4.98 1.12 -0.17
C ASP A 128 -5.12 -0.31 -0.69
N GLY A 129 -5.22 -1.26 0.24
CA GLY A 129 -5.30 -2.69 -0.08
C GLY A 129 -3.96 -3.39 -0.19
N ASN A 130 -2.83 -2.66 -0.15
CA ASN A 130 -1.51 -3.26 0.04
C ASN A 130 -1.24 -3.54 1.53
N PRO A 131 -0.73 -4.72 1.90
CA PRO A 131 -0.35 -5.02 3.27
C PRO A 131 0.95 -4.29 3.66
N SER A 132 1.07 -3.98 4.95
CA SER A 132 2.22 -3.31 5.59
C SER A 132 2.84 -2.21 4.72
N PRO A 133 2.12 -1.13 4.37
CA PRO A 133 2.63 -0.12 3.41
C PRO A 133 3.89 0.60 3.89
N ASP A 134 4.09 0.70 5.21
CA ASP A 134 5.25 1.33 5.84
C ASP A 134 6.49 0.42 5.86
N GLU A 135 6.30 -0.89 5.64
CA GLU A 135 7.38 -1.88 5.58
C GLU A 135 7.72 -2.25 4.13
N THR A 136 8.96 -2.70 3.92
CA THR A 136 9.42 -3.19 2.62
C THR A 136 8.57 -4.38 2.15
N TRP A 137 8.43 -5.39 3.03
CA TRP A 137 7.63 -6.59 2.82
C TRP A 137 6.92 -7.00 4.11
N PRO A 138 5.77 -7.68 4.01
CA PRO A 138 5.13 -8.31 5.15
C PRO A 138 5.91 -9.55 5.62
N THR A 139 5.88 -9.80 6.94
CA THR A 139 6.54 -10.95 7.58
C THR A 139 5.59 -12.14 7.73
N TYR A 140 6.13 -13.35 7.53
CA TYR A 140 5.43 -14.62 7.63
C TYR A 140 6.17 -15.59 8.54
N THR A 141 5.41 -16.32 9.35
CA THR A 141 5.94 -17.40 10.18
C THR A 141 5.96 -18.72 9.41
N VAL A 142 7.17 -19.21 9.13
CA VAL A 142 7.41 -20.52 8.51
C VAL A 142 7.59 -21.55 9.61
N LYS A 143 6.71 -22.57 9.64
CA LYS A 143 6.80 -23.70 10.57
C LYS A 143 7.53 -24.87 9.91
N TYR A 144 8.52 -25.43 10.59
CA TYR A 144 9.33 -26.54 10.09
C TYR A 144 9.66 -27.52 11.21
N LEU A 145 10.07 -28.73 10.85
CA LEU A 145 10.64 -29.72 11.76
C LEU A 145 12.16 -29.61 11.73
N ASP A 146 12.78 -29.55 12.91
CA ASP A 146 14.22 -29.67 13.04
C ASP A 146 14.68 -31.13 12.91
N ASP A 147 16.01 -31.35 12.93
CA ASP A 147 16.62 -32.68 12.82
C ASP A 147 16.22 -33.63 13.98
N ALA A 148 15.71 -33.08 15.09
CA ALA A 148 15.19 -33.83 16.23
C ALA A 148 13.68 -34.10 16.13
N GLY A 149 13.02 -33.63 15.07
CA GLY A 149 11.58 -33.79 14.85
C GLY A 149 10.71 -32.86 15.68
N ALA A 150 11.28 -31.81 16.30
CA ALA A 150 10.52 -30.80 17.02
C ALA A 150 10.06 -29.68 16.08
N GLU A 151 8.85 -29.16 16.32
CA GLU A 151 8.31 -28.04 15.55
C GLU A 151 8.99 -26.73 15.95
N GLN A 152 9.64 -26.11 14.98
CA GLN A 152 10.23 -24.78 15.07
C GLN A 152 9.45 -23.81 14.19
N ALA A 153 9.54 -22.52 14.53
CA ALA A 153 8.93 -21.43 13.80
C ALA A 153 9.99 -20.35 13.54
N VAL A 154 10.09 -19.88 12.30
CA VAL A 154 10.97 -18.77 11.92
C VAL A 154 10.18 -17.72 11.18
N ASP A 155 10.35 -16.46 11.57
CA ASP A 155 9.71 -15.33 10.92
C ASP A 155 10.61 -14.81 9.80
N VAL A 156 10.06 -14.73 8.58
CA VAL A 156 10.80 -14.36 7.36
C VAL A 156 9.93 -13.42 6.52
N PRO A 157 10.47 -12.33 5.94
CA PRO A 157 9.73 -11.50 5.01
C PRO A 157 9.38 -12.27 3.74
N LEU A 158 8.16 -12.08 3.22
CA LEU A 158 7.79 -12.61 1.90
C LEU A 158 8.32 -11.70 0.80
N THR A 159 9.44 -12.09 0.20
CA THR A 159 10.12 -11.33 -0.85
C THR A 159 9.63 -11.71 -2.25
N ILE A 160 10.12 -10.97 -3.25
CA ILE A 160 9.87 -11.31 -4.66
C ILE A 160 10.43 -12.68 -5.06
N ALA A 161 11.53 -13.11 -4.44
CA ALA A 161 12.15 -14.40 -4.73
C ALA A 161 11.28 -15.55 -4.19
N ASP A 162 10.63 -15.36 -3.04
CA ASP A 162 9.69 -16.34 -2.48
C ASP A 162 8.48 -16.51 -3.39
N TRP A 163 7.89 -15.42 -3.90
CA TRP A 163 6.84 -15.50 -4.90
C TRP A 163 7.31 -16.16 -6.20
N ALA A 164 8.46 -15.76 -6.74
CA ALA A 164 9.00 -16.32 -7.97
C ALA A 164 9.30 -17.82 -7.85
N ALA A 165 9.75 -18.29 -6.69
CA ALA A 165 9.98 -19.70 -6.42
C ALA A 165 8.70 -20.56 -6.48
N THR A 166 7.52 -19.95 -6.32
CA THR A 166 6.23 -20.65 -6.46
C THR A 166 5.76 -20.82 -7.91
N GLU A 167 6.40 -20.15 -8.87
CA GLU A 167 5.98 -20.15 -10.27
C GLU A 167 7.02 -20.85 -11.16
N ALA A 168 6.60 -21.84 -11.96
CA ALA A 168 7.52 -22.63 -12.78
C ALA A 168 8.31 -21.79 -13.79
N ARG A 169 7.76 -20.65 -14.22
CA ARG A 169 8.41 -19.71 -15.16
C ARG A 169 9.69 -19.05 -14.62
N PHE A 170 10.00 -19.21 -13.33
CA PHE A 170 11.26 -18.77 -12.72
C PHE A 170 12.10 -19.91 -12.16
N LYS A 171 11.66 -21.17 -12.28
CA LYS A 171 12.27 -22.33 -11.60
C LYS A 171 13.79 -22.45 -11.81
N GLN A 172 14.29 -22.05 -12.98
CA GLN A 172 15.69 -22.15 -13.39
C GLN A 172 16.61 -21.19 -12.63
N HIS A 173 16.05 -20.19 -11.97
CA HIS A 173 16.77 -19.23 -11.12
C HIS A 173 16.99 -19.72 -9.69
N PHE A 174 16.46 -20.90 -9.35
CA PHE A 174 16.56 -21.48 -8.03
C PHE A 174 17.30 -22.80 -8.06
N THR A 175 18.30 -22.95 -7.19
CA THR A 175 19.05 -24.19 -7.03
C THR A 175 18.97 -24.65 -5.58
N GLU A 176 18.50 -25.87 -5.35
CA GLU A 176 18.48 -26.46 -4.00
C GLU A 176 19.92 -26.68 -3.51
N VAL A 177 20.24 -26.13 -2.35
CA VAL A 177 21.56 -26.24 -1.73
C VAL A 177 21.51 -27.35 -0.68
N PRO A 178 22.26 -28.45 -0.88
CA PRO A 178 22.40 -29.53 0.10
C PRO A 178 22.83 -29.00 1.47
N SER A 179 22.32 -29.59 2.55
CA SER A 179 22.57 -29.12 3.93
C SER A 179 24.05 -29.15 4.34
N ASP A 180 24.83 -30.05 3.76
CA ASP A 180 26.29 -30.17 3.90
C ASP A 180 27.06 -29.03 3.21
N ALA A 181 26.45 -28.37 2.22
CA ALA A 181 27.05 -27.24 1.52
C ALA A 181 26.72 -25.88 2.17
N TRP A 182 25.97 -25.87 3.29
CA TRP A 182 25.63 -24.64 4.00
C TRP A 182 26.88 -24.04 4.65
N ASN A 183 27.14 -22.78 4.37
CA ASN A 183 28.32 -22.06 4.85
C ASN A 183 27.98 -20.60 5.21
N ASP A 184 28.91 -19.93 5.90
CA ASP A 184 28.74 -18.55 6.39
C ASP A 184 28.72 -17.49 5.28
N ALA A 185 29.12 -17.84 4.05
CA ALA A 185 29.01 -16.93 2.90
C ALA A 185 27.57 -16.86 2.35
N MET A 186 26.69 -17.78 2.77
CA MET A 186 25.28 -17.74 2.42
C MET A 186 24.52 -16.73 3.27
N MET A 187 23.65 -15.94 2.64
CA MET A 187 22.88 -14.89 3.30
C MET A 187 21.40 -14.93 2.91
N PRO A 188 20.46 -14.67 3.85
CA PRO A 188 19.05 -14.52 3.51
C PRO A 188 18.84 -13.47 2.41
N PHE A 189 17.99 -13.79 1.44
CA PHE A 189 17.79 -12.97 0.25
C PHE A 189 17.42 -11.51 0.57
N HIS A 190 16.57 -11.27 1.57
CA HIS A 190 16.15 -9.92 1.96
C HIS A 190 17.29 -9.08 2.53
N GLU A 191 18.21 -9.67 3.30
CA GLU A 191 19.41 -8.98 3.80
C GLU A 191 20.37 -8.68 2.65
N PHE A 192 20.57 -9.65 1.75
CA PHE A 192 21.44 -9.47 0.59
C PHE A 192 20.97 -8.34 -0.33
N VAL A 193 19.66 -8.23 -0.58
CA VAL A 193 19.08 -7.17 -1.40
C VAL A 193 19.21 -5.79 -0.75
N ALA A 194 19.21 -5.72 0.60
CA ALA A 194 19.35 -4.47 1.34
C ALA A 194 20.80 -3.93 1.34
N LEU A 195 21.80 -4.80 1.17
CA LEU A 195 23.21 -4.38 1.14
C LEU A 195 23.54 -3.54 -0.11
N PRO A 196 24.46 -2.57 -0.02
CA PRO A 196 25.07 -1.91 -1.17
C PRO A 196 25.73 -2.92 -2.14
N ALA A 197 25.88 -2.54 -3.41
CA ALA A 197 26.36 -3.47 -4.45
C ALA A 197 27.79 -3.96 -4.21
N ASP A 198 28.64 -3.12 -3.64
CA ASP A 198 30.04 -3.37 -3.27
C ASP A 198 30.20 -4.31 -2.07
N GLU A 199 29.22 -4.40 -1.18
CA GLU A 199 29.26 -5.28 -0.01
C GLU A 199 28.72 -6.70 -0.30
N ARG A 200 28.24 -6.93 -1.52
CA ARG A 200 27.66 -8.23 -1.95
C ARG A 200 28.70 -9.22 -2.45
N ASP A 201 29.91 -8.76 -2.77
CA ASP A 201 30.96 -9.59 -3.33
C ASP A 201 31.31 -10.76 -2.39
N GLY A 202 31.31 -11.97 -2.94
CA GLY A 202 31.60 -13.21 -2.20
C GLY A 202 30.43 -13.77 -1.37
N ARG A 203 29.26 -13.11 -1.35
CA ARG A 203 28.06 -13.62 -0.66
C ARG A 203 27.10 -14.31 -1.63
N ALA A 204 26.42 -15.35 -1.16
CA ALA A 204 25.45 -16.11 -1.93
C ALA A 204 24.03 -15.97 -1.35
N PRO A 205 23.09 -15.33 -2.05
CA PRO A 205 21.73 -15.17 -1.54
C PRO A 205 20.94 -16.47 -1.58
N TYR A 206 20.13 -16.72 -0.56
CA TYR A 206 19.19 -17.84 -0.52
C TYR A 206 17.83 -17.46 0.05
N ILE A 207 16.79 -18.21 -0.31
CA ILE A 207 15.49 -18.21 0.36
C ILE A 207 15.26 -19.54 1.10
N LEU A 208 14.38 -19.50 2.09
CA LEU A 208 13.96 -20.68 2.84
C LEU A 208 12.72 -21.29 2.20
N ALA A 209 12.75 -22.60 1.99
CA ALA A 209 11.62 -23.37 1.51
C ALA A 209 11.35 -24.55 2.44
N VAL A 210 10.09 -24.95 2.58
CA VAL A 210 9.70 -26.13 3.36
C VAL A 210 9.34 -27.27 2.42
N GLY A 211 10.02 -28.39 2.57
CA GLY A 211 9.75 -29.60 1.79
C GLY A 211 8.42 -30.27 2.20
N LYS A 212 7.97 -31.26 1.41
CA LYS A 212 6.77 -32.06 1.73
C LYS A 212 6.90 -32.80 3.07
N ASP A 213 8.12 -33.07 3.46
CA ASP A 213 8.56 -33.69 4.72
C ASP A 213 8.59 -32.71 5.91
N ARG A 214 8.18 -31.45 5.70
CA ARG A 214 8.26 -30.36 6.68
C ARG A 214 9.68 -29.99 7.12
N THR A 215 10.70 -30.42 6.37
CA THR A 215 12.10 -30.05 6.61
C THR A 215 12.44 -28.72 5.94
N LEU A 216 13.35 -27.98 6.55
CA LEU A 216 13.82 -26.70 6.04
C LEU A 216 14.88 -26.92 4.95
N ARG A 217 14.71 -26.23 3.82
CA ARG A 217 15.63 -26.27 2.67
C ARG A 217 16.06 -24.86 2.31
N ARG A 218 17.28 -24.72 1.77
CA ARG A 218 17.78 -23.46 1.22
C ARG A 218 17.78 -23.54 -0.30
N LEU A 219 17.13 -22.57 -0.93
CA LEU A 219 17.19 -22.39 -2.38
C LEU A 219 18.12 -21.21 -2.67
N GLY A 220 19.25 -21.48 -3.30
CA GLY A 220 20.14 -20.45 -3.83
C GLY A 220 19.45 -19.69 -4.95
N VAL A 221 19.67 -18.37 -4.98
CA VAL A 221 18.94 -17.44 -5.86
C VAL A 221 19.89 -16.80 -6.87
N SER A 222 19.46 -16.70 -8.13
CA SER A 222 20.25 -16.09 -9.21
C SER A 222 20.36 -14.56 -9.11
N ALA A 223 21.31 -13.98 -9.86
CA ALA A 223 21.49 -12.53 -9.93
C ALA A 223 20.29 -11.82 -10.58
N GLU A 224 19.59 -12.46 -11.52
CA GLU A 224 18.41 -11.92 -12.18
C GLU A 224 17.25 -11.71 -11.20
N MET A 225 17.11 -12.59 -10.21
CA MET A 225 16.10 -12.41 -9.15
C MET A 225 16.46 -11.28 -8.20
N VAL A 226 17.75 -11.04 -7.94
CA VAL A 226 18.22 -9.85 -7.21
C VAL A 226 17.89 -8.58 -7.99
N GLN A 227 18.16 -8.56 -9.30
CA GLN A 227 17.81 -7.43 -10.17
C GLN A 227 16.29 -7.17 -10.17
N LEU A 228 15.48 -8.23 -10.28
CA LEU A 228 14.03 -8.14 -10.19
C LEU A 228 13.59 -7.56 -8.83
N ALA A 229 14.21 -7.97 -7.73
CA ALA A 229 13.90 -7.43 -6.40
C ALA A 229 14.20 -5.93 -6.31
N GLN A 230 15.39 -5.50 -6.72
CA GLN A 230 15.78 -4.08 -6.71
C GLN A 230 14.81 -3.25 -7.55
N GLU A 231 14.44 -3.76 -8.71
CA GLU A 231 13.53 -3.10 -9.64
C GLU A 231 12.11 -2.98 -9.06
N ARG A 232 11.57 -4.04 -8.46
CA ARG A 232 10.26 -4.02 -7.77
C ARG A 232 10.25 -3.09 -6.55
N LEU A 233 11.32 -3.08 -5.77
CA LEU A 233 11.46 -2.18 -4.62
C LEU A 233 11.57 -0.72 -5.04
N HIS A 234 12.32 -0.44 -6.11
CA HIS A 234 12.38 0.90 -6.68
C HIS A 234 11.00 1.37 -7.15
N PHE A 235 10.26 0.51 -7.87
CA PHE A 235 8.89 0.79 -8.28
C PHE A 235 7.97 1.04 -7.07
N TRP A 236 8.08 0.25 -6.01
CA TRP A 236 7.30 0.46 -4.78
C TRP A 236 7.61 1.80 -4.10
N SER A 237 8.89 2.17 -3.98
CA SER A 237 9.32 3.48 -3.47
C SER A 237 8.78 4.63 -4.33
N GLN A 238 8.83 4.52 -5.67
CA GLN A 238 8.23 5.51 -6.57
C GLN A 238 6.73 5.68 -6.34
N LEU A 239 5.98 4.57 -6.17
CA LEU A 239 4.56 4.64 -5.86
C LEU A 239 4.29 5.33 -4.53
N LYS A 240 5.06 5.01 -3.48
CA LYS A 240 4.94 5.67 -2.17
C LYS A 240 5.24 7.16 -2.24
N GLN A 241 6.26 7.56 -2.99
CA GLN A 241 6.58 8.98 -3.22
C GLN A 241 5.46 9.70 -3.97
N LEU A 242 4.89 9.09 -5.01
CA LEU A 242 3.76 9.66 -5.74
C LEU A 242 2.49 9.78 -4.88
N ALA A 243 2.27 8.84 -3.97
CA ALA A 243 1.18 8.86 -3.01
C ALA A 243 1.44 9.76 -1.78
N GLY A 244 2.62 10.39 -1.69
CA GLY A 244 3.00 11.24 -0.55
C GLY A 244 3.27 10.48 0.75
N LEU A 245 3.47 9.16 0.70
CA LEU A 245 3.78 8.32 1.86
C LEU A 245 5.28 8.25 2.17
N GLU A 246 6.12 8.58 1.19
CA GLU A 246 7.58 8.59 1.32
C GLU A 246 8.14 9.88 0.74
N ILE A 247 9.13 10.47 1.43
CA ILE A 247 9.86 11.62 0.92
C ILE A 247 11.08 11.11 0.15
N SER A 248 11.28 11.61 -1.06
CA SER A 248 12.46 11.25 -1.86
C SER A 248 13.76 11.58 -1.11
N PRO A 249 14.78 10.71 -1.12
CA PRO A 249 16.07 10.98 -0.47
C PRO A 249 16.68 12.32 -0.86
N ALA A 250 16.59 12.70 -2.14
CA ALA A 250 17.11 13.98 -2.62
C ALA A 250 16.42 15.20 -1.96
N VAL A 251 15.12 15.10 -1.69
CA VAL A 251 14.36 16.16 -1.01
C VAL A 251 14.72 16.18 0.47
N HIS A 252 14.80 15.01 1.10
CA HIS A 252 15.23 14.89 2.49
C HIS A 252 16.62 15.50 2.70
N ASP A 253 17.59 15.14 1.86
CA ASP A 253 18.97 15.60 1.97
C ASP A 253 19.08 17.11 1.73
N ALA A 254 18.34 17.65 0.75
CA ALA A 254 18.29 19.08 0.50
C ALA A 254 17.72 19.86 1.71
N VAL A 255 16.66 19.32 2.35
CA VAL A 255 16.08 19.92 3.56
C VAL A 255 17.04 19.80 4.74
N ALA A 256 17.71 18.66 4.91
CA ALA A 256 18.70 18.45 5.96
C ALA A 256 19.86 19.44 5.85
N VAL A 257 20.45 19.59 4.67
CA VAL A 257 21.53 20.55 4.41
C VAL A 257 21.09 21.99 4.66
N ALA A 258 19.87 22.36 4.24
CA ALA A 258 19.34 23.70 4.49
C ALA A 258 19.13 23.97 5.98
N LEU A 259 18.63 22.97 6.71
CA LEU A 259 18.36 23.07 8.14
C LEU A 259 19.68 23.14 8.94
N GLU A 260 20.69 22.34 8.58
CA GLU A 260 22.04 22.41 9.15
C GLU A 260 22.66 23.79 8.96
N ALA A 261 22.58 24.35 7.75
CA ALA A 261 23.08 25.69 7.46
C ALA A 261 22.35 26.77 8.29
N GLU A 262 21.03 26.66 8.45
CA GLU A 262 20.27 27.57 9.30
C GLU A 262 20.63 27.41 10.79
N PHE A 263 20.82 26.18 11.26
CA PHE A 263 21.27 25.91 12.62
C PHE A 263 22.64 26.52 12.90
N ASP A 264 23.61 26.37 11.99
CA ASP A 264 24.94 26.96 12.13
C ASP A 264 24.89 28.50 12.14
N GLN A 265 24.02 29.09 11.32
CA GLN A 265 23.78 30.55 11.36
C GLN A 265 23.21 31.00 12.70
N ARG A 266 22.19 30.30 13.23
CA ARG A 266 21.62 30.62 14.54
C ARG A 266 22.63 30.42 15.66
N LEU A 267 23.43 29.36 15.58
CA LEU A 267 24.43 29.02 16.59
C LEU A 267 25.58 30.04 16.60
N SER A 268 26.03 30.50 15.42
CA SER A 268 27.01 31.60 15.31
C SER A 268 26.45 32.93 15.80
N ALA A 269 25.19 33.26 15.47
CA ALA A 269 24.53 34.47 15.96
C ALA A 269 24.40 34.46 17.50
N VAL A 270 23.94 33.35 18.07
CA VAL A 270 23.82 33.19 19.54
C VAL A 270 25.19 33.26 20.21
N ARG A 271 26.23 32.64 19.64
CA ARG A 271 27.60 32.75 20.15
C ARG A 271 28.07 34.21 20.14
N ALA A 272 27.87 34.92 19.04
CA ALA A 272 28.24 36.34 18.93
C ALA A 272 27.48 37.20 19.95
N GLU A 273 26.19 36.94 20.19
CA GLU A 273 25.41 37.63 21.22
C GLU A 273 25.95 37.36 22.64
N TYR A 274 26.30 36.11 22.96
CA TYR A 274 26.87 35.78 24.26
C TYR A 274 28.26 36.39 24.45
N GLU A 275 29.11 36.36 23.43
CA GLU A 275 30.41 37.02 23.45
C GLU A 275 30.26 38.54 23.66
N ALA A 276 29.30 39.17 22.97
CA ALA A 276 28.98 40.57 23.16
C ALA A 276 28.50 40.86 24.59
N LYS A 277 27.58 40.06 25.13
CA LYS A 277 27.11 40.18 26.52
C LYS A 277 28.23 39.97 27.54
N ILE A 278 29.12 39.02 27.32
CA ILE A 278 30.29 38.79 28.18
C ILE A 278 31.24 39.99 28.12
N SER A 279 31.47 40.54 26.93
CA SER A 279 32.32 41.73 26.73
C SER A 279 31.74 42.95 27.44
N GLU A 280 30.44 43.20 27.28
CA GLU A 280 29.70 44.26 27.97
C GLU A 280 29.72 44.07 29.49
N LEU A 281 29.49 42.84 29.96
CA LEU A 281 29.55 42.52 31.38
C LEU A 281 30.96 42.75 31.92
N LYS A 282 32.02 42.33 31.22
CA LYS A 282 33.42 42.59 31.59
C LYS A 282 33.76 44.08 31.62
N ALA A 283 33.22 44.87 30.70
CA ALA A 283 33.45 46.32 30.66
C ALA A 283 32.70 47.06 31.78
N SER A 284 31.50 46.60 32.14
CA SER A 284 30.65 47.23 33.16
C SER A 284 30.93 46.73 34.58
N TYR A 285 31.51 45.53 34.76
CA TYR A 285 31.78 44.94 36.07
C TYR A 285 32.68 45.82 36.97
N PRO A 286 33.81 46.36 36.50
CA PRO A 286 34.73 47.11 37.36
C PRO A 286 34.11 48.41 37.91
N SER A 287 33.33 49.12 37.09
CA SER A 287 32.68 50.37 37.51
C SER A 287 31.52 50.12 38.47
N GLN A 288 30.78 49.03 38.30
CA GLN A 288 29.73 48.62 39.24
C GLN A 288 30.31 48.18 40.60
N ILE A 289 31.43 47.44 40.60
CA ILE A 289 32.13 47.06 41.85
C ILE A 289 32.67 48.30 42.57
N ALA A 290 33.33 49.21 41.84
CA ALA A 290 33.86 50.45 42.41
C ALA A 290 32.76 51.31 43.03
N ARG A 291 31.60 51.40 42.37
CA ARG A 291 30.43 52.13 42.89
C ARG A 291 29.86 51.48 44.16
N ARG A 292 29.71 50.16 44.21
CA ARG A 292 29.22 49.46 45.41
C ARG A 292 30.20 49.54 46.58
N LEU A 293 31.51 49.46 46.32
CA LEU A 293 32.55 49.68 47.34
C LEU A 293 32.50 51.10 47.90
N ALA A 294 32.35 52.10 47.04
CA ALA A 294 32.21 53.50 47.46
C ALA A 294 30.93 53.74 48.28
N GLU A 295 29.79 53.18 47.85
CA GLU A 295 28.52 53.25 48.58
C GLU A 295 28.60 52.53 49.95
N GLY A 296 29.29 51.40 50.03
CA GLY A 296 29.54 50.67 51.28
C GLY A 296 30.41 51.45 52.26
N LEU A 297 31.49 52.07 51.78
CA LEU A 297 32.38 52.94 52.56
C LEU A 297 31.65 54.19 53.06
N LEU A 298 30.77 54.78 52.25
CA LEU A 298 29.96 55.94 52.62
C LEU A 298 28.88 55.60 53.67
N ARG A 299 28.30 54.40 53.63
CA ARG A 299 27.32 53.94 54.64
C ARG A 299 27.93 53.64 56.00
N HIS A 300 29.21 53.31 56.09
CA HIS A 300 29.89 52.91 57.34
C HIS A 300 30.98 53.91 57.78
N GLY A 301 30.75 55.20 57.56
CA GLY A 301 31.72 56.27 57.84
C GLY A 301 32.36 56.19 59.23
N GLY A 302 33.62 55.78 59.28
CA GLY A 302 34.50 55.95 60.44
C GLY A 302 35.40 54.75 60.75
N GLY A 303 36.67 54.81 60.32
CA GLY A 303 37.89 54.28 60.97
C GLY A 303 38.06 52.77 61.27
N SER A 304 37.00 52.01 61.54
CA SER A 304 37.06 50.58 61.90
C SER A 304 36.32 49.66 60.92
N ALA A 305 35.64 50.23 59.92
CA ALA A 305 34.75 49.49 59.01
C ALA A 305 35.44 48.74 57.85
N ILE A 306 36.75 48.89 57.66
CA ILE A 306 37.45 48.26 56.53
C ILE A 306 37.58 46.73 56.73
N ALA A 307 37.71 46.27 57.98
CA ALA A 307 37.82 44.84 58.31
C ALA A 307 36.48 44.08 58.20
N ASP A 308 35.37 44.70 58.60
CA ASP A 308 34.01 44.13 58.42
C ASP A 308 33.55 44.19 56.96
N LEU A 309 33.97 45.22 56.20
CA LEU A 309 33.70 45.28 54.76
C LEU A 309 34.46 44.18 54.01
N LEU A 310 35.73 43.90 54.36
CA LEU A 310 36.54 42.85 53.74
C LEU A 310 36.00 41.43 54.00
N SER A 311 35.31 41.22 55.13
CA SER A 311 34.70 39.93 55.50
C SER A 311 33.26 39.76 54.99
N SER A 312 32.61 40.84 54.55
CA SER A 312 31.28 40.82 53.92
C SER A 312 31.29 40.75 52.38
N LEU A 313 32.47 40.93 51.75
CA LEU A 313 32.65 40.71 50.32
C LEU A 313 32.64 39.20 50.04
N PRO A 314 31.91 38.73 49.01
CA PRO A 314 31.99 37.32 48.63
C PRO A 314 33.41 37.00 48.15
N GLU A 315 33.98 35.89 48.64
CA GLU A 315 35.27 35.39 48.17
C GLU A 315 35.22 35.21 46.65
N VAL A 316 35.97 36.02 45.93
CA VAL A 316 36.20 35.83 44.51
C VAL A 316 37.26 34.74 44.39
N ALA A 317 36.82 33.50 44.20
CA ALA A 317 37.71 32.38 43.93
C ALA A 317 38.54 32.68 42.66
N HIS A 318 39.83 32.92 42.86
CA HIS A 318 40.81 32.87 41.78
C HIS A 318 40.90 31.42 41.29
N THR A 319 40.29 31.11 40.15
CA THR A 319 40.65 29.90 39.39
C THR A 319 41.70 30.27 38.36
N GLY A 320 42.94 30.41 38.85
CA GLY A 320 44.14 30.48 38.03
C GLY A 320 44.96 29.20 38.19
N ASN A 321 45.10 28.49 37.07
CA ASN A 321 46.09 27.45 36.72
C ASN A 321 46.00 26.02 37.29
N GLY A 322 45.77 25.08 36.36
CA GLY A 322 46.85 24.18 35.92
C GLY A 322 46.99 22.82 36.62
N ASN A 323 46.45 21.80 35.96
CA ASN A 323 46.83 20.37 35.95
C ASN A 323 46.88 19.54 37.25
N GLY A 324 46.08 18.46 37.27
CA GLY A 324 46.28 17.28 38.12
C GLY A 324 44.99 16.51 38.38
N ALA A 325 44.80 15.38 37.71
CA ALA A 325 43.61 14.52 37.77
C ALA A 325 43.44 13.77 39.10
N ALA A 326 42.19 13.52 39.53
CA ALA A 326 41.59 12.18 39.72
C ALA A 326 40.26 12.22 40.53
N VAL A 327 39.17 11.89 39.80
CA VAL A 327 37.99 11.05 40.11
C VAL A 327 37.44 10.97 41.55
N ALA A 328 36.14 11.29 41.72
CA ALA A 328 35.04 10.31 41.86
C ALA A 328 33.83 10.83 42.67
N GLY A 329 32.62 10.52 42.19
CA GLY A 329 31.51 10.09 43.06
C GLY A 329 30.47 11.13 43.45
N ALA A 330 29.42 11.22 42.64
CA ALA A 330 28.19 12.01 42.71
C ALA A 330 27.35 11.89 44.02
N PRO A 331 26.30 12.74 44.17
CA PRO A 331 24.99 12.21 43.78
C PRO A 331 24.18 13.15 42.87
N ALA A 332 23.21 12.51 42.19
CA ALA A 332 22.42 12.99 41.07
C ALA A 332 21.53 14.22 41.33
N PRO A 333 21.19 15.01 40.29
CA PRO A 333 20.10 15.96 40.37
C PRO A 333 18.76 15.27 40.07
N ALA A 334 17.77 15.50 40.93
CA ALA A 334 16.36 15.20 40.71
C ALA A 334 15.58 16.53 40.52
N PRO A 335 14.35 16.47 40.00
CA PRO A 335 13.99 16.80 38.63
C PRO A 335 13.54 18.26 38.49
N VAL A 336 13.79 18.86 37.33
CA VAL A 336 13.16 20.14 36.97
C VAL A 336 11.79 19.83 36.36
N ALA A 337 10.75 20.42 36.93
CA ALA A 337 9.36 20.22 36.56
C ALA A 337 9.10 20.60 35.08
N ALA A 338 8.33 19.75 34.41
CA ALA A 338 7.84 19.97 33.05
C ALA A 338 7.02 21.26 32.94
N PRO A 339 7.13 22.02 31.84
CA PRO A 339 6.11 22.99 31.50
C PRO A 339 4.79 22.27 31.18
N VAL A 340 3.75 22.58 31.94
CA VAL A 340 2.35 22.23 31.67
C VAL A 340 1.95 22.82 30.31
N PRO A 341 1.19 22.10 29.48
CA PRO A 341 0.88 22.50 28.11
C PRO A 341 -0.02 23.75 28.11
N THR A 342 0.48 24.85 27.58
CA THR A 342 -0.38 25.96 27.16
C THR A 342 -1.14 25.53 25.92
N ALA A 343 -2.47 25.62 26.03
CA ALA A 343 -3.45 25.23 25.04
C ALA A 343 -3.16 25.78 23.65
N VAL A 344 -3.40 24.91 22.67
CA VAL A 344 -3.62 25.22 21.25
C VAL A 344 -4.63 26.38 21.14
N PRO A 345 -4.35 27.47 20.40
CA PRO A 345 -5.43 28.30 19.93
C PRO A 345 -6.26 27.46 18.95
N SER A 346 -7.44 27.09 19.43
CA SER A 346 -8.52 26.52 18.65
C SER A 346 -8.74 27.34 17.38
N ALA A 347 -9.12 26.62 16.33
CA ALA A 347 -9.49 27.10 15.01
C ALA A 347 -10.10 28.50 15.00
N VAL A 348 -9.55 29.38 14.17
CA VAL A 348 -10.30 30.53 13.68
C VAL A 348 -11.46 29.96 12.87
N ALA A 349 -12.66 30.10 13.42
CA ALA A 349 -13.91 29.76 12.77
C ALA A 349 -14.02 30.54 11.45
N ALA A 350 -14.09 29.80 10.35
CA ALA A 350 -14.58 30.33 9.09
C ALA A 350 -16.00 30.89 9.31
N PRO A 351 -16.35 32.05 8.72
CA PRO A 351 -17.71 32.55 8.80
C PRO A 351 -18.65 31.56 8.11
N ALA A 352 -19.70 31.18 8.84
CA ALA A 352 -20.77 30.32 8.36
C ALA A 352 -21.43 30.95 7.11
N ALA A 353 -21.21 30.32 5.96
CA ALA A 353 -22.01 30.55 4.78
C ALA A 353 -23.34 29.79 4.94
N ALA A 354 -24.44 30.54 4.92
CA ALA A 354 -25.80 30.02 4.90
C ALA A 354 -26.04 29.12 3.67
N PRO A 355 -26.92 28.10 3.75
CA PRO A 355 -27.19 27.21 2.64
C PRO A 355 -28.03 27.97 1.60
N ALA A 356 -27.48 28.12 0.40
CA ALA A 356 -28.18 28.57 -0.80
C ALA A 356 -28.22 27.40 -1.80
N PRO A 357 -29.25 27.35 -2.67
CA PRO A 357 -30.04 26.16 -2.91
C PRO A 357 -29.46 25.21 -3.96
N ALA A 358 -29.97 23.98 -3.95
CA ALA A 358 -29.71 22.95 -4.95
C ALA A 358 -29.83 23.51 -6.39
N PRO A 359 -28.85 23.27 -7.28
CA PRO A 359 -29.05 23.47 -8.70
C PRO A 359 -29.94 22.33 -9.22
N GLY A 360 -31.05 22.76 -9.82
CA GLY A 360 -32.18 21.92 -10.19
C GLY A 360 -31.85 20.79 -11.16
N ALA A 361 -32.66 19.75 -11.02
CA ALA A 361 -32.89 18.76 -12.05
C ALA A 361 -33.19 19.44 -13.39
N VAL A 362 -32.38 19.16 -14.41
CA VAL A 362 -32.80 19.38 -15.79
C VAL A 362 -33.58 18.14 -16.19
N ALA A 363 -34.89 18.33 -16.31
CA ALA A 363 -35.85 17.34 -16.77
C ALA A 363 -35.54 16.91 -18.21
N VAL A 364 -35.52 15.59 -18.40
CA VAL A 364 -35.82 14.95 -19.68
C VAL A 364 -37.35 14.92 -19.82
N ALA A 365 -37.88 15.34 -20.97
CA ALA A 365 -39.28 15.20 -21.32
C ALA A 365 -39.41 14.92 -22.84
N PRO A 366 -40.49 14.27 -23.33
CA PRO A 366 -41.44 13.39 -22.64
C PRO A 366 -41.70 12.05 -23.38
N SER A 367 -42.15 11.03 -22.65
CA SER A 367 -43.32 10.26 -23.10
C SER A 367 -44.15 9.88 -21.86
N ALA A 368 -45.42 10.24 -21.91
CA ALA A 368 -46.46 9.97 -20.92
C ALA A 368 -47.68 9.37 -21.69
N PRO A 369 -48.66 8.70 -21.05
CA PRO A 369 -49.25 9.12 -19.79
C PRO A 369 -49.17 8.11 -18.65
N ALA A 370 -49.28 8.66 -17.45
CA ALA A 370 -49.43 7.98 -16.18
C ALA A 370 -50.76 7.24 -16.06
N VAL A 371 -50.74 6.15 -15.30
CA VAL A 371 -51.91 5.64 -14.56
C VAL A 371 -51.47 5.53 -13.10
N ALA A 372 -52.27 6.08 -12.20
CA ALA A 372 -52.06 6.00 -10.76
C ALA A 372 -52.65 4.69 -10.23
N ASP A 373 -51.90 3.95 -9.41
CA ASP A 373 -52.46 3.21 -8.26
C ASP A 373 -51.32 2.76 -7.32
N ASP A 374 -51.63 2.64 -6.03
CA ASP A 374 -50.76 2.05 -5.01
C ASP A 374 -50.44 0.59 -5.37
N ASP A 375 -49.30 0.32 -6.01
CA ASP A 375 -48.88 -1.04 -6.35
C ASP A 375 -47.42 -1.29 -5.95
N ALA A 376 -47.22 -2.34 -5.16
CA ALA A 376 -45.90 -2.89 -4.85
C ALA A 376 -45.09 -3.05 -6.14
N LEU A 377 -43.86 -2.53 -6.18
CA LEU A 377 -42.95 -2.57 -7.33
C LEU A 377 -43.01 -3.93 -8.06
N VAL A 378 -43.76 -3.98 -9.17
CA VAL A 378 -43.87 -5.16 -10.03
C VAL A 378 -42.55 -5.30 -10.78
N LEU A 379 -41.69 -6.21 -10.34
CA LEU A 379 -40.47 -6.55 -11.05
C LEU A 379 -40.83 -7.40 -12.27
N GLU A 380 -40.57 -6.89 -13.47
CA GLU A 380 -40.79 -7.64 -14.70
C GLU A 380 -39.77 -8.78 -14.84
N ALA A 381 -40.20 -9.90 -15.44
CA ALA A 381 -39.32 -11.03 -15.69
C ALA A 381 -38.33 -10.68 -16.82
N TYR A 382 -37.03 -10.85 -16.58
CA TYR A 382 -35.99 -10.57 -17.57
C TYR A 382 -34.87 -11.61 -17.56
N ILE A 383 -34.02 -11.59 -18.60
CA ILE A 383 -32.80 -12.42 -18.69
C ILE A 383 -31.62 -11.49 -18.90
N ASP A 384 -30.52 -11.71 -18.18
CA ASP A 384 -29.22 -11.10 -18.50
C ASP A 384 -28.68 -11.71 -19.81
N SER A 385 -29.25 -11.34 -20.95
CA SER A 385 -28.98 -11.95 -22.26
C SER A 385 -27.49 -11.97 -22.61
N ALA A 386 -26.74 -10.96 -22.18
CA ALA A 386 -25.29 -10.86 -22.37
C ALA A 386 -24.50 -12.02 -21.75
N ARG A 387 -25.05 -12.70 -20.74
CA ARG A 387 -24.42 -13.83 -20.03
C ARG A 387 -24.94 -15.19 -20.51
N CYS A 388 -25.80 -15.23 -21.54
CA CYS A 388 -26.41 -16.45 -22.03
C CYS A 388 -25.40 -17.37 -22.73
N THR A 389 -25.33 -18.62 -22.27
CA THR A 389 -24.46 -19.67 -22.85
C THR A 389 -25.15 -20.56 -23.88
N THR A 390 -26.38 -20.23 -24.30
CA THR A 390 -27.16 -20.98 -25.31
C THR A 390 -27.36 -22.47 -24.98
N CYS A 391 -27.57 -22.81 -23.71
CA CYS A 391 -27.80 -24.20 -23.27
C CYS A 391 -29.17 -24.79 -23.65
N ASN A 392 -30.10 -23.97 -24.16
CA ASN A 392 -31.46 -24.34 -24.57
C ASN A 392 -32.44 -24.79 -23.46
N GLU A 393 -32.04 -24.78 -22.19
CA GLU A 393 -32.90 -25.23 -21.08
C GLU A 393 -34.20 -24.41 -20.95
N CYS A 394 -34.11 -23.07 -21.02
CA CYS A 394 -35.28 -22.19 -20.90
C CYS A 394 -36.21 -22.27 -22.11
N THR A 395 -35.66 -22.29 -23.33
CA THR A 395 -36.44 -22.37 -24.57
C THR A 395 -37.05 -23.77 -24.76
N ASN A 396 -36.42 -24.83 -24.28
CA ASN A 396 -37.02 -26.17 -24.22
C ASN A 396 -38.18 -26.25 -23.22
N LEU A 397 -38.14 -25.47 -22.13
CA LEU A 397 -39.21 -25.42 -21.14
C LEU A 397 -40.46 -24.73 -21.67
N ASN A 398 -40.33 -23.52 -22.25
CA ASN A 398 -41.46 -22.81 -22.87
C ASN A 398 -40.99 -21.83 -23.97
N LYS A 399 -41.17 -22.24 -25.24
CA LYS A 399 -40.83 -21.45 -26.44
C LYS A 399 -41.71 -20.21 -26.66
N LYS A 400 -42.81 -20.07 -25.91
CA LYS A 400 -43.66 -18.88 -25.97
C LYS A 400 -43.14 -17.78 -25.03
N VAL A 401 -42.56 -18.17 -23.90
CA VAL A 401 -41.98 -17.24 -22.91
C VAL A 401 -40.55 -16.86 -23.26
N PHE A 402 -39.75 -17.80 -23.75
CA PHE A 402 -38.33 -17.56 -24.05
C PHE A 402 -38.04 -17.72 -25.53
N ALA A 403 -37.22 -16.82 -26.06
CA ALA A 403 -36.72 -16.88 -27.44
C ALA A 403 -35.24 -16.49 -27.48
N TYR A 404 -34.58 -16.80 -28.61
CA TYR A 404 -33.23 -16.34 -28.90
C TYR A 404 -33.26 -15.15 -29.86
N ASN A 405 -32.39 -14.16 -29.62
CA ASN A 405 -32.14 -13.09 -30.57
C ASN A 405 -31.19 -13.54 -31.70
N ALA A 406 -30.82 -12.61 -32.60
CA ALA A 406 -29.92 -12.90 -33.71
C ALA A 406 -28.53 -13.40 -33.26
N ASP A 407 -28.07 -12.96 -32.09
CA ASP A 407 -26.77 -13.33 -31.48
C ASP A 407 -26.84 -14.62 -30.65
N LYS A 408 -27.96 -15.38 -30.74
CA LYS A 408 -28.24 -16.60 -29.97
C LYS A 408 -28.27 -16.39 -28.44
N GLN A 409 -28.61 -15.18 -27.99
CA GLN A 409 -28.81 -14.88 -26.57
C GLN A 409 -30.30 -14.98 -26.20
N ALA A 410 -30.59 -15.69 -25.11
CA ALA A 410 -31.96 -15.86 -24.65
C ALA A 410 -32.52 -14.56 -24.07
N TYR A 411 -33.79 -14.27 -24.35
CA TYR A 411 -34.55 -13.16 -23.77
C TYR A 411 -35.98 -13.60 -23.47
N VAL A 412 -36.66 -12.86 -22.58
CA VAL A 412 -38.09 -13.06 -22.29
C VAL A 412 -38.89 -12.42 -23.42
N LYS A 413 -39.54 -13.26 -24.23
CA LYS A 413 -40.38 -12.82 -25.35
C LYS A 413 -41.75 -12.34 -24.88
N ASP A 414 -42.36 -13.08 -23.96
CA ASP A 414 -43.67 -12.76 -23.38
C ASP A 414 -43.82 -13.46 -22.03
N ALA A 415 -43.71 -12.69 -20.95
CA ALA A 415 -43.84 -13.20 -19.58
C ALA A 415 -45.28 -13.67 -19.24
N HIS A 416 -46.30 -13.19 -19.97
CA HIS A 416 -47.70 -13.60 -19.78
C HIS A 416 -48.04 -14.91 -20.49
N ALA A 417 -47.18 -15.39 -21.39
CA ALA A 417 -47.40 -16.62 -22.16
C ALA A 417 -47.10 -17.92 -21.39
N GLY A 418 -46.74 -17.82 -20.11
CA GLY A 418 -46.45 -18.96 -19.22
C GLY A 418 -46.83 -18.68 -17.77
N THR A 419 -46.61 -19.67 -16.91
CA THR A 419 -46.87 -19.53 -15.47
C THR A 419 -45.63 -19.04 -14.73
N TYR A 420 -45.81 -18.40 -13.58
CA TYR A 420 -44.71 -17.99 -12.71
C TYR A 420 -43.83 -19.19 -12.29
N GLN A 421 -44.45 -20.35 -12.06
CA GLN A 421 -43.75 -21.61 -11.86
C GLN A 421 -42.74 -21.92 -13.00
N GLN A 422 -43.10 -21.68 -14.26
CA GLN A 422 -42.22 -21.93 -15.39
C GLN A 422 -41.04 -20.95 -15.44
N LEU A 423 -41.26 -19.69 -15.08
CA LEU A 423 -40.19 -18.69 -14.96
C LEU A 423 -39.18 -19.09 -13.87
N VAL A 424 -39.66 -19.47 -12.67
CA VAL A 424 -38.81 -19.94 -11.57
C VAL A 424 -38.09 -21.24 -11.93
N THR A 425 -38.77 -22.18 -12.59
CA THR A 425 -38.15 -23.43 -13.03
C THR A 425 -37.07 -23.18 -14.10
N ALA A 426 -37.27 -22.22 -15.00
CA ALA A 426 -36.26 -21.82 -15.97
C ALA A 426 -35.03 -21.21 -15.28
N ALA A 427 -35.24 -20.37 -14.26
CA ALA A 427 -34.16 -19.81 -13.46
C ALA A 427 -33.34 -20.88 -12.74
N GLU A 428 -34.00 -21.88 -12.15
CA GLU A 428 -33.32 -23.01 -11.49
C GLU A 428 -32.56 -23.92 -12.45
N ARG A 429 -33.03 -24.09 -13.69
CA ARG A 429 -32.38 -24.92 -14.71
C ARG A 429 -31.30 -24.18 -15.48
N CYS A 430 -31.20 -22.87 -15.33
CA CYS A 430 -30.20 -22.09 -16.04
C CYS A 430 -28.80 -22.38 -15.47
N PRO A 431 -27.87 -22.97 -16.25
CA PRO A 431 -26.55 -23.34 -15.74
C PRO A 431 -25.72 -22.16 -15.22
N VAL A 432 -26.01 -20.97 -15.73
CA VAL A 432 -25.33 -19.71 -15.38
C VAL A 432 -26.18 -18.78 -14.50
N SER A 433 -27.41 -19.20 -14.13
CA SER A 433 -28.32 -18.45 -13.24
C SER A 433 -28.57 -16.99 -13.67
N ILE A 434 -29.00 -16.79 -14.92
CA ILE A 434 -29.19 -15.46 -15.55
C ILE A 434 -30.65 -15.08 -15.82
N ILE A 435 -31.60 -15.87 -15.33
CA ILE A 435 -33.04 -15.66 -15.57
C ILE A 435 -33.65 -15.16 -14.26
N HIS A 436 -34.30 -14.00 -14.34
CA HIS A 436 -34.95 -13.31 -13.22
C HIS A 436 -36.47 -13.44 -13.40
N PRO A 437 -37.16 -14.28 -12.60
CA PRO A 437 -38.60 -14.52 -12.74
C PRO A 437 -39.49 -13.31 -12.47
N GLY A 438 -38.97 -12.30 -11.76
CA GLY A 438 -39.73 -11.11 -11.37
C GLY A 438 -40.80 -11.40 -10.32
N THR A 439 -41.78 -10.51 -10.24
CA THR A 439 -43.02 -10.69 -9.47
C THR A 439 -44.06 -11.48 -10.28
N PRO A 440 -44.87 -12.32 -9.62
CA PRO A 440 -45.88 -13.12 -10.32
C PRO A 440 -46.98 -12.26 -10.94
N LEU A 441 -47.18 -12.42 -12.24
CA LEU A 441 -48.17 -11.66 -13.01
C LEU A 441 -49.60 -12.18 -12.83
N ASN A 442 -49.78 -13.41 -12.36
CA ASN A 442 -51.09 -14.00 -12.10
C ASN A 442 -51.21 -14.46 -10.63
N PRO A 443 -51.97 -13.73 -9.78
CA PRO A 443 -52.10 -14.05 -8.36
C PRO A 443 -52.94 -15.30 -8.07
N LYS A 444 -53.59 -15.89 -9.09
CA LYS A 444 -54.45 -17.08 -8.95
C LYS A 444 -53.74 -18.40 -9.31
N GLU A 445 -52.41 -18.38 -9.45
CA GLU A 445 -51.66 -19.60 -9.73
C GLU A 445 -51.62 -20.57 -8.54
N LYS A 446 -51.66 -21.87 -8.85
CA LYS A 446 -51.57 -22.92 -7.83
C LYS A 446 -50.18 -22.91 -7.17
N ASP A 447 -50.15 -23.05 -5.85
CA ASP A 447 -48.93 -23.09 -5.04
C ASP A 447 -48.05 -21.82 -5.18
N LEU A 448 -48.66 -20.66 -5.44
CA LEU A 448 -47.94 -19.43 -5.76
C LEU A 448 -46.93 -19.00 -4.68
N GLU A 449 -47.29 -19.02 -3.40
CA GLU A 449 -46.39 -18.66 -2.29
C GLU A 449 -45.11 -19.50 -2.26
N LYS A 450 -45.23 -20.80 -2.58
CA LYS A 450 -44.09 -21.70 -2.69
C LYS A 450 -43.16 -21.29 -3.82
N TRP A 451 -43.71 -20.89 -4.97
CA TRP A 451 -42.92 -20.46 -6.11
C TRP A 451 -42.30 -19.08 -5.90
N VAL A 452 -43.00 -18.14 -5.25
CA VAL A 452 -42.45 -16.83 -4.86
C VAL A 452 -41.24 -17.01 -3.95
N LYS A 453 -41.34 -17.88 -2.93
CA LYS A 453 -40.21 -18.18 -2.04
C LYS A 453 -39.00 -18.77 -2.78
N ARG A 454 -39.22 -19.59 -3.80
CA ARG A 454 -38.14 -20.18 -4.63
C ARG A 454 -37.56 -19.18 -5.64
N GLY A 455 -38.40 -18.29 -6.17
CA GLY A 455 -38.03 -17.24 -7.10
C GLY A 455 -37.22 -16.11 -6.45
N ALA A 456 -37.42 -15.84 -5.16
CA ALA A 456 -36.79 -14.74 -4.44
C ALA A 456 -35.25 -14.73 -4.49
N LYS A 457 -34.59 -15.89 -4.62
CA LYS A 457 -33.12 -15.97 -4.74
C LYS A 457 -32.59 -15.62 -6.14
N PHE A 458 -33.48 -15.49 -7.12
CA PHE A 458 -33.17 -15.17 -8.52
C PHE A 458 -33.63 -13.78 -8.93
N ASN A 459 -34.34 -13.05 -8.06
CA ASN A 459 -34.82 -11.70 -8.34
C ASN A 459 -33.86 -10.63 -7.84
#